data_AF-A0A7V8TCV1-F1
#
_entry.id   AF-A0A7V8TCV1-F1
#
_cell.length_a   1.000
_cell.length_b   1.000
_cell.length_c   1.000
_cell.angle_alpha   90.00
_cell.angle_beta   90.00
_cell.angle_gamma   90.00
#
_symmetry.space_group_name_H-M   'P 1'
#
loop_
_entity.id
_entity.type
_entity.pdbx_description
1 polymer ?
#
loop_
_entity_poly.entity_id
_entity_poly.type
_entity_poly.pdbx_seq_one_letter_code
_entity_poly.pdbx_strand_id
1 'polypeptide(L)'
;MKLKSGIGVGVALVLVYGLFLACYAPARLLTAIPLPTGMVVAEAAGTLWQGNLQRFSWRTLTLDDVHWNITFSGFMPALEIAFHNPEGIEGRGIIRGWQQPQFYQWQLSVPAGYLFSRMRFIVPIGAEGNVQLSLQEATVDRSGCQSLDANITWPGARVKTPLGGLMLATPQATLRCQQGALEANLRQTSSHLQLSGKGSVTPKGEYRFTGQLSSGNDLPATMKKLLATIGKVDEQGARTLNFQGRLL
;
A
#
# COMPACT_ATOMS: atom_id res chain seq x y z
N MET A 1 -8.06 -54.26 34.47
CA MET A 1 -7.53 -52.99 33.91
C MET A 1 -7.93 -52.86 32.43
N LYS A 2 -9.12 -52.33 32.09
CA LYS A 2 -9.51 -52.03 30.70
C LYS A 2 -10.06 -50.60 30.48
N LEU A 3 -10.01 -49.75 31.52
CA LEU A 3 -10.59 -48.40 31.48
C LEU A 3 -9.68 -47.33 30.85
N LYS A 4 -8.35 -47.57 30.79
CA LYS A 4 -7.38 -46.60 30.22
C LYS A 4 -7.42 -46.53 28.68
N SER A 5 -7.82 -47.61 27.99
CA SER A 5 -7.82 -47.67 26.52
C SER A 5 -9.01 -46.92 25.91
N GLY A 6 -10.20 -46.98 26.53
CA GLY A 6 -11.40 -46.28 26.03
C GLY A 6 -11.33 -44.75 26.15
N ILE A 7 -10.74 -44.23 27.23
CA ILE A 7 -10.55 -42.78 27.42
C ILE A 7 -9.52 -42.24 26.41
N GLY A 8 -8.44 -42.97 26.15
CA GLY A 8 -7.44 -42.60 25.13
C GLY A 8 -8.03 -42.54 23.72
N VAL A 9 -8.90 -43.50 23.36
CA VAL A 9 -9.61 -43.52 22.07
C VAL A 9 -10.62 -42.38 21.98
N GLY A 10 -11.38 -42.10 23.04
CA GLY A 10 -12.32 -40.99 23.07
C GLY A 10 -11.65 -39.62 22.90
N VAL A 11 -10.54 -39.39 23.62
CA VAL A 11 -9.74 -38.17 23.48
C VAL A 11 -9.14 -38.04 22.09
N ALA A 12 -8.59 -39.13 21.54
CA ALA A 12 -8.07 -39.14 20.17
C ALA A 12 -9.15 -38.81 19.13
N LEU A 13 -10.36 -39.34 19.29
CA LEU A 13 -11.48 -39.10 18.38
C LEU A 13 -11.96 -37.65 18.44
N VAL A 14 -12.06 -37.07 19.64
CA VAL A 14 -12.39 -35.65 19.82
C VAL A 14 -11.31 -34.75 19.21
N LEU A 15 -10.02 -35.07 19.39
CA LEU A 15 -8.93 -34.32 18.79
C LEU A 15 -8.96 -34.39 17.26
N VAL A 16 -9.14 -35.58 16.68
CA VAL A 16 -9.23 -35.76 15.22
C VAL A 16 -10.45 -35.04 14.66
N TYR A 17 -11.60 -35.12 15.34
CA TYR A 17 -12.81 -34.42 14.92
C TYR A 17 -12.68 -32.90 15.03
N GLY A 18 -12.06 -32.40 16.10
CA GLY A 18 -11.75 -30.97 16.25
C GLY A 18 -10.80 -30.47 15.17
N LEU A 19 -9.78 -31.26 14.82
CA LEU A 19 -8.84 -30.93 13.76
C LEU A 19 -9.50 -30.95 12.38
N PHE A 20 -10.40 -31.91 12.14
CA PHE A 20 -11.23 -31.94 10.93
C PHE A 20 -12.12 -30.69 10.82
N LEU A 21 -12.84 -30.32 11.89
CA LEU A 21 -13.64 -29.10 11.89
C LEU A 21 -12.82 -27.85 11.65
N ALA A 22 -11.63 -27.76 12.25
CA ALA A 22 -10.72 -26.64 12.02
C ALA A 22 -10.27 -26.58 10.56
N CYS A 23 -9.79 -27.68 9.98
CA CYS A 23 -9.32 -27.75 8.59
C CYS A 23 -10.43 -27.48 7.55
N TYR A 24 -11.67 -27.90 7.82
CA TYR A 24 -12.79 -27.76 6.89
C TYR A 24 -13.79 -26.66 7.28
N ALA A 25 -13.38 -25.75 8.16
CA ALA A 25 -14.23 -24.65 8.61
C ALA A 25 -14.69 -23.79 7.41
N PRO A 26 -16.00 -23.66 7.16
CA PRO A 26 -16.50 -22.95 5.98
C PRO A 26 -16.34 -21.43 6.14
N ALA A 27 -16.06 -20.73 5.04
CA ALA A 27 -15.84 -19.27 5.02
C ALA A 27 -17.04 -18.46 5.56
N ARG A 28 -18.26 -19.00 5.50
CA ARG A 28 -19.47 -18.41 6.09
C ARG A 28 -19.37 -18.15 7.59
N LEU A 29 -18.45 -18.81 8.30
CA LEU A 29 -18.23 -18.52 9.72
C LEU A 29 -17.62 -17.13 9.95
N LEU A 30 -17.02 -16.51 8.93
CA LEU A 30 -16.52 -15.12 9.01
C LEU A 30 -17.64 -14.13 9.31
N THR A 31 -18.86 -14.36 8.81
CA THR A 31 -20.02 -13.50 9.10
C THR A 31 -20.65 -13.77 10.47
N ALA A 32 -20.31 -14.89 11.12
CA ALA A 32 -20.77 -15.23 12.46
C ALA A 32 -19.88 -14.63 13.57
N ILE A 33 -18.69 -14.17 13.22
CA ILE A 33 -17.80 -13.43 14.12
C ILE A 33 -18.30 -11.98 14.19
N PRO A 34 -18.34 -11.33 15.37
CA PRO A 34 -18.67 -9.92 15.47
C PRO A 34 -17.66 -9.09 14.68
N LEU A 35 -18.03 -8.72 13.46
CA LEU A 35 -17.25 -7.83 12.61
C LEU A 35 -17.30 -6.42 13.23
N PRO A 36 -16.17 -5.69 13.31
CA PRO A 36 -16.16 -4.30 13.72
C PRO A 36 -17.20 -3.46 12.95
N THR A 37 -17.75 -2.45 13.63
CA THR A 37 -18.83 -1.62 13.10
C THR A 37 -18.48 -1.01 11.74
N GLY A 38 -19.35 -1.21 10.75
CA GLY A 38 -19.20 -0.69 9.39
C GLY A 38 -18.46 -1.60 8.40
N MET A 39 -18.13 -2.84 8.78
CA MET A 39 -17.71 -3.88 7.83
C MET A 39 -18.92 -4.70 7.37
N VAL A 40 -19.17 -4.71 6.05
CA VAL A 40 -20.15 -5.59 5.41
C VAL A 40 -19.39 -6.57 4.55
N VAL A 41 -19.61 -7.85 4.84
CA VAL A 41 -18.99 -8.99 4.18
C VAL A 41 -20.12 -9.71 3.46
N ALA A 42 -20.15 -9.64 2.14
CA ALA A 42 -21.18 -10.29 1.33
C ALA A 42 -20.59 -11.51 0.60
N GLU A 43 -21.30 -12.64 0.68
CA GLU A 43 -21.06 -13.85 -0.11
C GLU A 43 -19.63 -14.41 0.01
N ALA A 44 -19.27 -14.85 1.22
CA ALA A 44 -18.04 -15.61 1.45
C ALA A 44 -18.20 -17.06 0.98
N ALA A 45 -17.36 -17.51 0.06
CA ALA A 45 -17.30 -18.89 -0.40
C ALA A 45 -15.92 -19.53 -0.14
N GLY A 46 -15.91 -20.86 -0.02
CA GLY A 46 -14.72 -21.64 0.34
C GLY A 46 -14.61 -21.92 1.84
N THR A 47 -13.37 -22.00 2.33
CA THR A 47 -13.00 -22.30 3.72
C THR A 47 -12.40 -21.08 4.40
N LEU A 48 -12.24 -21.12 5.73
CA LEU A 48 -11.51 -20.09 6.46
C LEU A 48 -10.04 -19.96 6.01
N TRP A 49 -9.46 -21.05 5.50
CA TRP A 49 -8.07 -21.07 5.04
C TRP A 49 -7.93 -20.56 3.61
N GLN A 50 -8.81 -21.01 2.73
CA GLN A 50 -8.80 -20.65 1.32
C GLN A 50 -10.22 -20.33 0.89
N GLY A 51 -10.47 -19.09 0.50
CA GLY A 51 -11.78 -18.63 0.11
C GLY A 51 -11.74 -17.37 -0.74
N ASN A 52 -12.92 -17.01 -1.22
CA ASN A 52 -13.15 -15.78 -1.94
C ASN A 52 -14.31 -15.02 -1.30
N LEU A 53 -14.22 -13.71 -1.40
CA LEU A 53 -15.25 -12.78 -1.01
C LEU A 53 -15.61 -11.96 -2.23
N GLN A 54 -16.87 -12.04 -2.65
CA GLN A 54 -17.30 -11.24 -3.79
C GLN A 54 -17.25 -9.76 -3.48
N ARG A 55 -17.66 -9.35 -2.28
CA ARG A 55 -17.68 -7.95 -1.88
C ARG A 55 -17.35 -7.75 -0.41
N PHE A 56 -16.32 -6.96 -0.18
CA PHE A 56 -15.97 -6.38 1.10
C PHE A 56 -16.22 -4.88 1.03
N SER A 57 -17.07 -4.34 1.91
CA SER A 57 -17.18 -2.89 2.05
C SER A 57 -16.83 -2.46 3.46
N TRP A 58 -15.92 -1.49 3.56
CA TRP A 58 -15.57 -0.83 4.80
C TRP A 58 -15.56 0.69 4.62
N ARG A 59 -16.54 1.36 5.24
CA ARG A 59 -16.74 2.82 5.15
C ARG A 59 -16.91 3.30 3.70
N THR A 60 -15.85 3.86 3.10
CA THR A 60 -15.83 4.37 1.72
C THR A 60 -15.01 3.51 0.77
N LEU A 61 -14.43 2.42 1.26
CA LEU A 61 -13.63 1.48 0.48
C LEU A 61 -14.49 0.26 0.19
N THR A 62 -14.69 -0.03 -1.09
CA THR A 62 -15.31 -1.25 -1.59
C THR A 62 -14.23 -2.05 -2.31
N LEU A 63 -13.99 -3.28 -1.87
CA LEU A 63 -13.12 -4.23 -2.54
C LEU A 63 -14.02 -5.35 -3.05
N ASP A 64 -13.89 -5.67 -4.33
CA ASP A 64 -14.54 -6.82 -4.92
C ASP A 64 -13.49 -7.92 -5.16
N ASP A 65 -13.93 -9.16 -5.27
CA ASP A 65 -13.07 -10.30 -5.60
C ASP A 65 -11.85 -10.44 -4.66
N VAL A 66 -12.08 -10.35 -3.36
CA VAL A 66 -11.03 -10.57 -2.35
C VAL A 66 -10.78 -12.07 -2.22
N HIS A 67 -9.61 -12.51 -2.61
CA HIS A 67 -9.14 -13.88 -2.47
C HIS A 67 -8.14 -13.96 -1.33
N TRP A 68 -8.28 -14.98 -0.49
CA TRP A 68 -7.30 -15.27 0.54
C TRP A 68 -6.91 -16.74 0.54
N ASN A 69 -5.66 -16.99 0.89
CA ASN A 69 -5.12 -18.32 1.07
C ASN A 69 -4.12 -18.34 2.23
N ILE A 70 -4.40 -19.13 3.25
CA ILE A 70 -3.55 -19.33 4.41
C ILE A 70 -2.76 -20.61 4.20
N THR A 71 -1.46 -20.45 4.03
CA THR A 71 -0.52 -21.57 3.91
C THR A 71 0.32 -21.67 5.19
N PHE A 72 0.77 -22.89 5.51
CA PHE A 72 1.62 -23.14 6.67
C PHE A 72 2.95 -23.70 6.18
N SER A 73 3.96 -22.83 6.06
CA SER A 73 5.33 -23.26 5.73
C SER A 73 6.12 -23.42 7.03
N GLY A 74 6.47 -24.66 7.40
CA GLY A 74 7.35 -24.93 8.55
C GLY A 74 6.87 -24.34 9.88
N PHE A 75 5.57 -24.46 10.20
CA PHE A 75 4.87 -23.88 11.37
C PHE A 75 4.58 -22.37 11.34
N MET A 76 5.00 -21.65 10.30
CA MET A 76 4.70 -20.23 10.16
C MET A 76 3.51 -20.03 9.22
N PRO A 77 2.40 -19.42 9.69
CA PRO A 77 1.29 -19.08 8.82
C PRO A 77 1.71 -17.95 7.88
N ALA A 78 1.35 -18.12 6.62
CA ALA A 78 1.48 -17.13 5.57
C ALA A 78 0.09 -16.91 4.97
N LEU A 79 -0.44 -15.70 5.14
CA LEU A 79 -1.70 -15.28 4.57
C LEU A 79 -1.41 -14.55 3.25
N GLU A 80 -1.72 -15.20 2.15
CA GLU A 80 -1.71 -14.59 0.82
C GLU A 80 -3.07 -13.93 0.60
N ILE A 81 -3.04 -12.66 0.18
CA ILE A 81 -4.25 -11.88 -0.10
C ILE A 81 -4.10 -11.34 -1.51
N ALA A 82 -5.18 -11.40 -2.28
CA ALA A 82 -5.33 -10.67 -3.53
C ALA A 82 -6.71 -10.02 -3.56
N PHE A 83 -6.83 -8.80 -4.08
CA PHE A 83 -8.09 -8.08 -4.17
C PHE A 83 -8.13 -7.18 -5.39
N HIS A 84 -9.34 -6.87 -5.83
CA HIS A 84 -9.62 -5.92 -6.88
C HIS A 84 -10.72 -4.94 -6.42
N ASN A 85 -10.96 -3.88 -7.18
CA ASN A 85 -12.05 -2.94 -6.96
C ASN A 85 -12.50 -2.46 -8.35
N PRO A 86 -13.81 -2.31 -8.61
CA PRO A 86 -14.35 -1.68 -9.82
C PRO A 86 -13.68 -0.36 -10.22
N GLU A 87 -13.17 0.42 -9.27
CA GLU A 87 -12.45 1.68 -9.48
C GLU A 87 -11.02 1.48 -10.02
N GLY A 88 -10.60 0.25 -10.29
CA GLY A 88 -9.28 -0.12 -10.84
C GLY A 88 -8.19 -0.30 -9.79
N ILE A 89 -8.54 -0.36 -8.50
CA ILE A 89 -7.58 -0.64 -7.42
C ILE A 89 -7.35 -2.14 -7.37
N GLU A 90 -6.10 -2.55 -7.42
CA GLU A 90 -5.71 -3.96 -7.31
C GLU A 90 -4.55 -4.11 -6.34
N GLY A 91 -4.54 -5.21 -5.61
CA GLY A 91 -3.46 -5.49 -4.68
C GLY A 91 -3.29 -6.97 -4.46
N ARG A 92 -2.04 -7.41 -4.30
CA ARG A 92 -1.70 -8.74 -3.85
C ARG A 92 -0.47 -8.72 -2.95
N GLY A 93 -0.38 -9.65 -2.02
CA GLY A 93 0.81 -9.80 -1.20
C GLY A 93 0.65 -10.87 -0.15
N ILE A 94 1.71 -11.06 0.62
CA ILE A 94 1.80 -12.10 1.64
C ILE A 94 2.03 -11.43 2.99
N ILE A 95 1.29 -11.85 4.00
CA ILE A 95 1.51 -11.48 5.40
C ILE A 95 1.98 -12.72 6.13
N ARG A 96 3.13 -12.64 6.80
CA ARG A 96 3.68 -13.73 7.61
C ARG A 96 3.85 -13.29 9.05
N GLY A 97 3.79 -14.25 9.96
CA GLY A 97 4.13 -14.05 11.37
C GLY A 97 2.93 -14.05 12.31
N TRP A 98 3.21 -14.40 13.56
CA TRP A 98 2.21 -14.52 14.63
C TRP A 98 2.07 -13.23 15.46
N GLN A 99 3.20 -12.69 15.94
CA GLN A 99 3.23 -11.50 16.80
C GLN A 99 3.76 -10.24 16.10
N GLN A 100 4.65 -10.44 15.12
CA GLN A 100 5.21 -9.37 14.31
C GLN A 100 4.76 -9.61 12.86
N PRO A 101 3.75 -8.85 12.37
CA PRO A 101 3.30 -9.00 11.01
C PRO A 101 4.39 -8.49 10.06
N GLN A 102 4.83 -9.37 9.17
CA GLN A 102 5.79 -9.07 8.12
C GLN A 102 5.07 -9.12 6.78
N PHE A 103 5.27 -8.10 5.96
CA PHE A 103 4.67 -7.97 4.65
C PHE A 103 5.69 -8.33 3.59
N TYR A 104 5.37 -9.26 2.72
CA TYR A 104 6.26 -9.76 1.68
C TYR A 104 5.62 -9.65 0.30
N GLN A 105 6.42 -9.21 -0.67
CA GLN A 105 6.08 -9.21 -2.10
C GLN A 105 4.73 -8.55 -2.40
N TRP A 106 4.44 -7.44 -1.74
CA TRP A 106 3.22 -6.71 -1.96
C TRP A 106 3.31 -5.91 -3.26
N GLN A 107 2.31 -6.08 -4.11
CA GLN A 107 2.11 -5.32 -5.32
C GLN A 107 0.74 -4.64 -5.20
N LEU A 108 0.73 -3.32 -5.27
CA LEU A 108 -0.49 -2.52 -5.23
C LEU A 108 -0.49 -1.60 -6.45
N SER A 109 -1.61 -1.52 -7.14
CA SER A 109 -1.78 -0.65 -8.30
C SER A 109 -3.08 0.13 -8.13
N VAL A 110 -2.97 1.46 -8.24
CA VAL A 110 -4.06 2.39 -7.98
C VAL A 110 -4.09 3.44 -9.09
N PRO A 111 -5.24 3.68 -9.74
CA PRO A 111 -5.34 4.74 -10.73
C PRO A 111 -5.06 6.10 -10.10
N ALA A 112 -4.17 6.88 -10.71
CA ALA A 112 -3.79 8.19 -10.18
C ALA A 112 -5.00 9.14 -10.10
N GLY A 113 -5.94 9.02 -11.03
CA GLY A 113 -7.20 9.77 -11.00
C GLY A 113 -8.05 9.51 -9.76
N TYR A 114 -8.08 8.26 -9.28
CA TYR A 114 -8.76 7.92 -8.03
C TYR A 114 -8.06 8.52 -6.80
N LEU A 115 -6.71 8.49 -6.77
CA LEU A 115 -5.96 9.12 -5.68
C LEU A 115 -6.19 10.65 -5.66
N PHE A 116 -6.16 11.29 -6.82
CA PHE A 116 -6.36 12.73 -6.93
C PHE A 116 -7.81 13.15 -6.62
N SER A 117 -8.82 12.34 -6.94
CA SER A 117 -10.21 12.67 -6.60
C SER A 117 -10.49 12.66 -5.08
N ARG A 118 -9.69 11.91 -4.30
CA ARG A 118 -9.77 11.87 -2.84
C ARG A 118 -9.01 13.02 -2.16
N MET A 119 -8.09 13.67 -2.87
CA MET A 119 -7.33 14.80 -2.36
C MET A 119 -8.10 16.11 -2.56
N ARG A 120 -8.01 17.01 -1.58
CA ARG A 120 -8.60 18.35 -1.67
C ARG A 120 -7.59 19.30 -2.30
N PHE A 121 -7.76 19.58 -3.58
CA PHE A 121 -6.97 20.59 -4.29
C PHE A 121 -7.71 21.94 -4.32
N ILE A 122 -6.95 23.03 -4.29
CA ILE A 122 -7.49 24.40 -4.41
C ILE A 122 -8.01 24.65 -5.84
N VAL A 123 -7.44 23.94 -6.83
CA VAL A 123 -7.80 24.02 -8.25
C VAL A 123 -8.12 22.62 -8.78
N PRO A 124 -8.98 22.47 -9.81
CA PRO A 124 -9.30 21.17 -10.38
C PRO A 124 -8.08 20.60 -11.09
N ILE A 125 -7.47 19.58 -10.48
CA ILE A 125 -6.30 18.86 -11.02
C ILE A 125 -6.72 17.42 -11.25
N GLY A 126 -6.46 16.92 -12.45
CA GLY A 126 -6.63 15.52 -12.81
C GLY A 126 -5.29 14.81 -12.96
N ALA A 127 -5.28 13.50 -12.77
CA ALA A 127 -4.12 12.65 -12.99
C ALA A 127 -4.52 11.38 -13.76
N GLU A 128 -3.64 10.93 -14.66
CA GLU A 128 -3.80 9.71 -15.45
C GLU A 128 -2.62 8.76 -15.26
N GLY A 129 -2.81 7.50 -15.63
CA GLY A 129 -1.86 6.41 -15.38
C GLY A 129 -2.11 5.73 -14.03
N ASN A 130 -1.39 4.65 -13.77
CA ASN A 130 -1.53 3.85 -12.56
C ASN A 130 -0.30 4.01 -11.69
N VAL A 131 -0.50 4.31 -10.41
CA VAL A 131 0.55 4.32 -9.40
C VAL A 131 0.72 2.89 -8.91
N GLN A 132 1.90 2.32 -9.14
CA GLN A 132 2.26 0.95 -8.79
C GLN A 132 3.26 0.98 -7.64
N LEU A 133 2.92 0.35 -6.53
CA LEU A 133 3.79 0.10 -5.39
C LEU A 133 4.21 -1.37 -5.41
N SER A 134 5.50 -1.61 -5.36
CA SER A 134 6.12 -2.92 -5.25
C SER A 134 6.98 -2.96 -3.99
N LEU A 135 6.48 -3.62 -2.96
CA LEU A 135 7.15 -3.85 -1.69
C LEU A 135 7.77 -5.24 -1.68
N GLN A 136 9.08 -5.32 -1.43
CA GLN A 136 9.77 -6.60 -1.27
C GLN A 136 9.53 -7.17 0.13
N GLU A 137 9.86 -6.37 1.14
CA GLU A 137 9.72 -6.72 2.54
C GLU A 137 9.41 -5.46 3.36
N ALA A 138 8.45 -5.56 4.28
CA ALA A 138 8.28 -4.61 5.36
C ALA A 138 8.12 -5.34 6.70
N THR A 139 8.82 -4.83 7.70
CA THR A 139 8.62 -5.20 9.10
C THR A 139 8.38 -3.92 9.90
N VAL A 140 7.24 -3.87 10.56
CA VAL A 140 6.84 -2.74 11.42
C VAL A 140 6.58 -3.30 12.82
N ASP A 141 7.13 -2.63 13.83
CA ASP A 141 6.89 -2.98 15.23
C ASP A 141 6.38 -1.77 16.02
N ARG A 142 6.26 -1.92 17.34
CA ARG A 142 5.78 -0.85 18.22
C ARG A 142 6.74 0.35 18.31
N SER A 143 8.00 0.18 17.94
CA SER A 143 9.03 1.23 17.99
C SER A 143 9.17 1.99 16.67
N GLY A 144 8.58 1.48 15.59
CA GLY A 144 8.46 2.17 14.31
C GLY A 144 8.71 1.24 13.12
N CYS A 145 9.21 1.83 12.04
CA CYS A 145 9.61 1.07 10.87
C CYS A 145 10.98 0.41 11.10
N GLN A 146 11.02 -0.92 11.12
CA GLN A 146 12.25 -1.69 11.28
C GLN A 146 12.93 -1.93 9.94
N SER A 147 12.17 -2.42 8.97
CA SER A 147 12.62 -2.67 7.61
C SER A 147 11.50 -2.30 6.65
N LEU A 148 11.87 -1.66 5.55
CA LEU A 148 10.99 -1.38 4.42
C LEU A 148 11.87 -1.33 3.18
N ASP A 149 11.52 -2.07 2.15
CA ASP A 149 12.08 -1.89 0.81
C ASP A 149 10.93 -1.89 -0.19
N ALA A 150 10.48 -0.68 -0.56
CA ALA A 150 9.39 -0.50 -1.51
C ALA A 150 9.79 0.45 -2.64
N ASN A 151 9.34 0.11 -3.84
CA ASN A 151 9.47 0.95 -5.03
C ASN A 151 8.08 1.37 -5.48
N ILE A 152 7.90 2.67 -5.65
CA ILE A 152 6.69 3.27 -6.22
C ILE A 152 7.06 3.75 -7.61
N THR A 153 6.26 3.39 -8.61
CA THR A 153 6.40 3.86 -9.98
C THR A 153 5.05 4.36 -10.47
N TRP A 154 5.06 5.38 -11.31
CA TRP A 154 3.83 5.89 -11.93
C TRP A 154 3.98 5.92 -13.45
N PRO A 155 3.92 4.77 -14.13
CA PRO A 155 4.00 4.72 -15.58
C PRO A 155 2.87 5.50 -16.24
N GLY A 156 3.21 6.22 -17.31
CA GLY A 156 2.23 7.02 -18.06
C GLY A 156 1.68 8.20 -17.28
N ALA A 157 2.46 8.74 -16.34
CA ALA A 157 2.03 9.85 -15.50
C ALA A 157 1.73 11.09 -16.33
N ARG A 158 0.45 11.48 -16.33
CA ARG A 158 -0.02 12.74 -16.93
C ARG A 158 -0.85 13.50 -15.92
N VAL A 159 -0.50 14.75 -15.69
CA VAL A 159 -1.25 15.67 -14.82
C VAL A 159 -1.96 16.69 -15.69
N LYS A 160 -3.27 16.80 -15.52
CA LYS A 160 -4.12 17.81 -16.17
C LYS A 160 -4.31 18.96 -15.19
N THR A 161 -3.84 20.14 -15.56
CA THR A 161 -4.04 21.38 -14.79
C THR A 161 -4.84 22.39 -15.62
N PRO A 162 -5.46 23.39 -15.01
CA PRO A 162 -6.10 24.49 -15.74
C PRO A 162 -5.13 25.27 -16.64
N LEU A 163 -3.83 25.19 -16.37
CA LEU A 163 -2.76 25.84 -17.13
C LEU A 163 -2.22 24.98 -18.29
N GLY A 164 -2.70 23.74 -18.43
CA GLY A 164 -2.25 22.79 -19.44
C GLY A 164 -1.94 21.40 -18.88
N GLY A 165 -1.72 20.46 -19.80
CA GLY A 165 -1.31 19.09 -19.48
C GLY A 165 0.21 18.97 -19.27
N LEU A 166 0.61 18.14 -18.31
CA LEU A 166 2.00 17.85 -17.99
C LEU A 166 2.26 16.36 -18.14
N MET A 167 3.22 16.00 -19.00
CA MET A 167 3.68 14.63 -19.12
C MET A 167 4.91 14.44 -18.24
N LEU A 168 4.79 13.58 -17.22
CA LEU A 168 5.83 13.34 -16.21
C LEU A 168 6.63 12.06 -16.48
N ALA A 169 6.45 11.45 -17.66
CA ALA A 169 7.02 10.16 -18.05
C ALA A 169 6.67 9.05 -17.05
N THR A 170 7.65 8.60 -16.26
CA THR A 170 7.47 7.59 -15.21
C THR A 170 8.16 8.06 -13.95
N PRO A 171 7.48 8.83 -13.08
CA PRO A 171 7.96 9.16 -11.75
C PRO A 171 8.26 7.88 -10.95
N GLN A 172 9.36 7.88 -10.21
CA GLN A 172 9.79 6.76 -9.39
C GLN A 172 10.16 7.25 -7.99
N ALA A 173 9.78 6.50 -6.97
CA ALA A 173 10.20 6.75 -5.60
C ALA A 173 10.59 5.45 -4.91
N THR A 174 11.69 5.45 -4.17
CA THR A 174 12.11 4.30 -3.36
C THR A 174 11.91 4.65 -1.89
N LEU A 175 11.17 3.82 -1.15
CA LEU A 175 10.94 3.97 0.27
C LEU A 175 11.79 2.96 1.03
N ARG A 176 12.54 3.45 2.02
CA ARG A 176 13.38 2.64 2.89
C ARG A 176 13.30 3.11 4.33
N CYS A 177 13.60 2.21 5.27
CA CYS A 177 13.71 2.59 6.66
C CYS A 177 15.18 2.68 7.07
N GLN A 178 15.54 3.82 7.67
CA GLN A 178 16.90 4.13 8.09
C GLN A 178 16.84 4.71 9.51
N GLN A 179 17.46 4.02 10.46
CA GLN A 179 17.52 4.43 11.88
C GLN A 179 16.12 4.70 12.49
N GLY A 180 15.11 3.91 12.10
CA GLY A 180 13.73 4.05 12.56
C GLY A 180 12.93 5.17 11.88
N ALA A 181 13.55 5.98 11.02
CA ALA A 181 12.87 6.94 10.16
C ALA A 181 12.54 6.32 8.80
N LEU A 182 11.42 6.74 8.21
CA LEU A 182 11.02 6.39 6.86
C LEU A 182 11.66 7.39 5.89
N GLU A 183 12.58 6.93 5.05
CA GLU A 183 13.20 7.71 3.99
C GLU A 183 12.56 7.41 2.63
N ALA A 184 12.37 8.46 1.84
CA ALA A 184 11.83 8.40 0.50
C ALA A 184 12.77 9.10 -0.48
N ASN A 185 13.32 8.39 -1.45
CA ASN A 185 14.08 9.01 -2.54
C ASN A 185 13.19 9.13 -3.77
N LEU A 186 12.87 10.35 -4.17
CA LEU A 186 12.04 10.66 -5.33
C LEU A 186 12.94 11.00 -6.52
N ARG A 187 12.62 10.42 -7.68
CA ARG A 187 13.23 10.74 -8.97
C ARG A 187 12.17 10.80 -10.04
N GLN A 188 12.08 11.93 -10.70
CA GLN A 188 11.12 12.17 -11.77
C GLN A 188 11.82 13.01 -12.83
N THR A 189 12.02 12.42 -14.01
CA THR A 189 12.70 13.08 -15.12
C THR A 189 11.81 12.96 -16.35
N SER A 190 11.41 14.11 -16.89
CA SER A 190 10.54 14.20 -18.05
C SER A 190 10.94 15.41 -18.90
N SER A 191 10.41 15.51 -20.13
CA SER A 191 10.69 16.66 -21.00
C SER A 191 10.02 17.95 -20.50
N HIS A 192 8.99 17.83 -19.64
CA HIS A 192 8.30 18.97 -19.02
C HIS A 192 8.96 19.37 -17.68
N LEU A 193 9.39 18.41 -16.86
CA LEU A 193 9.85 18.68 -15.50
C LEU A 193 10.91 17.65 -15.06
N GLN A 194 11.90 18.10 -14.31
CA GLN A 194 12.81 17.21 -13.59
C GLN A 194 12.78 17.56 -12.11
N LEU A 195 12.45 16.57 -11.28
CA LEU A 195 12.40 16.67 -9.84
C LEU A 195 13.17 15.48 -9.26
N SER A 196 14.16 15.78 -8.43
CA SER A 196 14.82 14.77 -7.60
C SER A 196 14.84 15.24 -6.16
N GLY A 197 14.76 14.33 -5.20
CA GLY A 197 14.78 14.73 -3.80
C GLY A 197 14.77 13.57 -2.85
N LYS A 198 15.03 13.89 -1.59
CA LYS A 198 14.99 12.98 -0.45
C LYS A 198 14.03 13.54 0.59
N GLY A 199 13.07 12.73 0.98
CA GLY A 199 12.20 12.96 2.13
C GLY A 199 12.56 12.03 3.26
N SER A 200 12.40 12.47 4.50
CA SER A 200 12.39 11.60 5.67
C SER A 200 11.24 11.97 6.59
N VAL A 201 10.66 10.95 7.23
CA VAL A 201 9.60 11.10 8.22
C VAL A 201 9.96 10.27 9.44
N THR A 202 10.02 10.90 10.61
CA THR A 202 10.30 10.22 11.88
C THR A 202 9.00 9.67 12.49
N PRO A 203 9.07 8.68 13.40
CA PRO A 203 7.89 8.18 14.12
C PRO A 203 7.15 9.26 14.93
N LYS A 204 7.82 10.38 15.25
CA LYS A 204 7.22 11.54 15.93
C LYS A 204 6.40 12.44 15.00
N GLY A 205 6.33 12.08 13.71
CA GLY A 205 5.63 12.82 12.66
C GLY A 205 6.43 13.98 12.08
N GLU A 206 7.70 14.15 12.47
CA GLU A 206 8.56 15.20 11.90
C GLU A 206 8.95 14.78 10.49
N TYR A 207 8.66 15.63 9.50
CA TYR A 207 9.03 15.39 8.12
C TYR A 207 10.00 16.45 7.63
N ARG A 208 10.94 16.03 6.80
CA ARG A 208 11.84 16.90 6.05
C ARG A 208 11.90 16.40 4.62
N PHE A 209 11.77 17.30 3.66
CA PHE A 209 11.97 17.03 2.26
C PHE A 209 12.96 18.03 1.69
N THR A 210 13.99 17.52 1.02
CA THR A 210 14.98 18.33 0.32
C THR A 210 15.11 17.81 -1.10
N GLY A 211 14.93 18.68 -2.08
CA GLY A 211 14.98 18.29 -3.49
C GLY A 211 15.43 19.42 -4.40
N GLN A 212 15.67 19.05 -5.64
CA GLN A 212 16.00 19.94 -6.75
C GLN A 212 14.92 19.81 -7.82
N LEU A 213 14.39 20.96 -8.22
CA LEU A 213 13.38 21.08 -9.26
C LEU A 213 13.94 21.93 -10.41
N SER A 214 14.00 21.36 -11.61
CA SER A 214 14.36 22.09 -12.82
C SER A 214 13.27 21.99 -13.88
N SER A 215 13.09 23.08 -14.62
CA SER A 215 12.12 23.13 -15.71
C SER A 215 12.65 22.39 -16.93
N GLY A 216 11.85 21.49 -17.49
CA GLY A 216 12.14 20.89 -18.78
C GLY A 216 11.89 21.86 -19.94
N ASN A 217 12.40 21.49 -21.12
CA ASN A 217 12.29 22.31 -22.33
C ASN A 217 10.83 22.52 -22.76
N ASP A 218 9.99 21.50 -22.59
CA ASP A 218 8.58 21.47 -23.05
C ASP A 218 7.59 22.05 -22.04
N LEU A 219 8.07 22.61 -20.92
CA LEU A 219 7.19 23.20 -19.91
C LEU A 219 6.49 24.47 -20.45
N PRO A 220 5.17 24.63 -20.29
CA PRO A 220 4.46 25.82 -20.73
C PRO A 220 5.05 27.12 -20.14
N ALA A 221 5.15 28.17 -20.96
CA ALA A 221 5.81 29.43 -20.59
C ALA A 221 5.23 30.07 -19.31
N THR A 222 3.91 29.99 -19.13
CA THR A 222 3.21 30.47 -17.93
C THR A 222 3.67 29.73 -16.67
N MET A 223 3.89 28.42 -16.76
CA MET A 223 4.41 27.63 -15.65
C MET A 223 5.89 27.86 -15.40
N LYS A 224 6.70 28.06 -16.45
CA LYS A 224 8.11 28.47 -16.28
C LYS A 224 8.22 29.76 -15.46
N LYS A 225 7.35 30.74 -15.71
CA LYS A 225 7.29 31.99 -14.93
C LYS A 225 6.87 31.77 -13.47
N LEU A 226 5.89 30.90 -13.21
CA LEU A 226 5.47 30.58 -11.84
C LEU A 226 6.55 29.82 -11.07
N LEU A 227 7.17 28.81 -11.70
CA LEU A 227 8.34 28.14 -11.13
C LEU A 227 9.46 29.14 -10.89
N ALA A 228 9.58 30.19 -11.72
CA ALA A 228 10.61 31.21 -11.56
C ALA A 228 10.55 31.92 -10.19
N THR A 229 9.36 31.94 -9.59
CA THR A 229 9.06 32.57 -8.30
C THR A 229 9.25 31.62 -7.11
N ILE A 230 9.39 30.31 -7.34
CA ILE A 230 9.46 29.30 -6.28
C ILE A 230 10.92 28.98 -5.94
N GLY A 231 11.35 29.35 -4.72
CA GLY A 231 12.66 29.00 -4.19
C GLY A 231 13.84 29.75 -4.82
N LYS A 232 15.04 29.49 -4.29
CA LYS A 232 16.30 30.03 -4.82
C LYS A 232 16.80 29.14 -5.96
N VAL A 233 17.29 29.79 -7.01
CA VAL A 233 17.93 29.16 -8.18
C VAL A 233 19.40 28.96 -7.86
N ASP A 234 19.93 27.77 -8.15
CA ASP A 234 21.38 27.52 -8.14
C ASP A 234 22.02 27.92 -9.47
N GLU A 235 23.36 27.87 -9.53
CA GLU A 235 24.13 28.27 -10.73
C GLU A 235 23.81 27.43 -11.98
N GLN A 236 23.14 26.28 -11.82
CA GLN A 236 22.75 25.36 -12.90
C GLN A 236 21.27 25.53 -13.31
N GLY A 237 20.56 26.50 -12.73
CA GLY A 237 19.16 26.76 -13.03
C GLY A 237 18.17 25.82 -12.31
N ALA A 238 18.66 24.94 -11.42
CA ALA A 238 17.83 24.10 -10.59
C ALA A 238 17.41 24.82 -9.30
N ARG A 239 16.20 24.53 -8.83
CA ARG A 239 15.60 25.19 -7.67
C ARG A 239 15.62 24.25 -6.50
N THR A 240 16.26 24.69 -5.41
CA THR A 240 16.28 23.90 -4.18
C THR A 240 14.95 24.05 -3.45
N LEU A 241 14.26 22.93 -3.27
CA LEU A 241 13.05 22.80 -2.46
C LEU A 241 13.45 22.27 -1.09
N ASN A 242 13.11 23.01 -0.04
CA ASN A 242 13.27 22.53 1.34
C ASN A 242 11.96 22.75 2.08
N PHE A 243 11.32 21.65 2.46
CA PHE A 243 10.09 21.65 3.25
C PHE A 243 10.34 20.88 4.53
N GLN A 244 9.97 21.44 5.66
CA GLN A 244 10.04 20.76 6.95
C GLN A 244 8.82 21.10 7.78
N GLY A 245 8.36 20.14 8.56
CA GLY A 245 7.19 20.34 9.41
C GLY A 245 6.91 19.11 10.26
N ARG A 246 5.69 19.07 10.81
CA ARG A 246 5.20 17.95 11.61
C ARG A 246 3.80 17.58 11.16
N LEU A 247 3.56 16.30 10.91
CA LEU A 247 2.22 15.76 10.70
C LEU A 247 1.49 15.82 12.05
N LEU A 248 0.46 16.67 12.15
CA LEU A 248 -0.39 16.82 13.32
C LEU A 248 -1.35 15.62 13.45
#